data_AF-E4YLK2-F1
#
_entry.id   AF-E4YLK2-F1
#
_cell.length_a   1.000
_cell.length_b   1.000
_cell.length_c   1.000
_cell.angle_alpha   90.00
_cell.angle_beta   90.00
_cell.angle_gamma   90.00
#
_symmetry.space_group_name_H-M   'P 1'
#
loop_
_entity.id
_entity.type
_entity.pdbx_description
1 polymer ?
#
loop_
_entity_poly.entity_id
_entity_poly.type
_entity_poly.pdbx_seq_one_letter_code
_entity_poly.pdbx_strand_id
1 'polypeptide(L)'
;MEQDSQKLFPYHFAKNIEVFDALTPPPIDRRSYLLTLARSNLAEYDKLGFLKNVAANFIPFDMSFRGQDNLTCIGIAAQRREYQFAQNMGVMINTVARNQKREIVEKDNHIKLLEERQKAAPTSDESKIYQFQMESVNKSKLYVAEKCKNARLSSQMDKMKVNHKEEIEKYQTEIEKLKKEAAGKVMLEDEELKRKLDMAVERIGILAFENDVLKDDSCKKEELLKAEILNLNKCISRQKAKCADLSTENDKFKKESAIFAERVTNKESERKKENENLKIEINVLKRDADLQKVQSENSINTLQDENQQLHERLKGVRNIKMQAQEHIRQLNELFDIENSSQSEIRVKELEDQIAALKTVNTDLESISKKFEQVTSCSLCDEKYESTGKHAPVKLKCRHVFCSHCATNWLKSQVVVALLEKNYFIF
;
A
#
# COMPACT_ATOMS: atom_id res chain seq x y z
N MET A 1 1.80 -27.37 50.77
CA MET A 1 1.59 -25.95 50.40
C MET A 1 2.41 -25.13 51.37
N GLU A 2 3.32 -24.30 50.84
CA GLU A 2 3.91 -23.05 51.39
C GLU A 2 5.32 -22.89 50.79
N GLN A 3 5.48 -22.18 49.67
CA GLN A 3 5.59 -20.71 49.49
C GLN A 3 7.01 -20.10 49.43
N ASP A 4 8.07 -20.87 49.16
CA ASP A 4 9.41 -20.30 48.92
C ASP A 4 9.81 -20.13 47.45
N SER A 5 8.84 -20.23 46.52
CA SER A 5 9.00 -19.77 45.14
C SER A 5 8.65 -18.28 44.99
N GLN A 6 9.05 -17.44 45.95
CA GLN A 6 9.10 -15.99 45.78
C GLN A 6 10.19 -15.63 44.75
N LYS A 7 9.85 -15.92 43.50
CA LYS A 7 10.12 -15.19 42.27
C LYS A 7 11.52 -14.60 42.21
N LEU A 8 12.45 -15.44 41.76
CA LEU A 8 13.54 -15.01 40.88
C LEU A 8 12.98 -13.98 39.89
N PHE A 9 13.35 -12.73 40.11
CA PHE A 9 12.92 -11.59 39.33
C PHE A 9 13.27 -11.74 37.82
N PRO A 10 12.46 -11.18 36.90
CA PRO A 10 12.56 -11.42 35.45
C PRO A 10 13.80 -10.82 34.76
N TYR A 11 14.61 -10.02 35.46
CA TYR A 11 15.75 -9.29 34.89
C TYR A 11 16.89 -10.17 34.36
N HIS A 12 17.00 -11.42 34.81
CA HIS A 12 18.07 -12.34 34.39
C HIS A 12 17.96 -12.75 32.91
N PHE A 13 16.80 -12.52 32.29
CA PHE A 13 16.51 -12.73 30.88
C PHE A 13 16.67 -11.45 30.04
N ALA A 14 17.04 -10.33 30.66
CA ALA A 14 17.24 -9.08 29.95
C ALA A 14 18.46 -9.19 29.03
N LYS A 15 18.21 -9.06 27.72
CA LYS A 15 19.23 -9.11 26.67
C LYS A 15 19.89 -7.75 26.39
N ASN A 16 19.31 -6.69 26.94
CA ASN A 16 19.78 -5.31 26.78
C ASN A 16 19.20 -4.43 27.89
N ILE A 17 19.63 -3.17 27.90
CA ILE A 17 19.28 -2.18 28.92
C ILE A 17 17.79 -1.81 28.90
N GLU A 18 17.17 -1.75 27.71
CA GLU A 18 15.76 -1.38 27.54
C GLU A 18 14.83 -2.46 28.12
N VAL A 19 15.18 -3.74 27.93
CA VAL A 19 14.44 -4.87 28.49
C VAL A 19 14.65 -4.97 30.00
N PHE A 20 15.84 -4.64 30.50
CA PHE A 20 16.10 -4.59 31.94
C PHE A 20 15.21 -3.56 32.64
N ASP A 21 15.07 -2.38 32.03
CA ASP A 21 14.27 -1.27 32.55
C ASP A 21 12.77 -1.56 32.48
N ALA A 22 12.31 -2.20 31.41
CA ALA A 22 10.91 -2.59 31.26
C ALA A 22 10.48 -3.70 32.24
N LEU A 23 11.40 -4.57 32.65
CA LEU A 23 11.13 -5.70 33.55
C LEU A 23 11.21 -5.34 35.05
N THR A 24 11.38 -4.06 35.41
CA THR A 24 11.62 -3.63 36.80
C THR A 24 10.59 -2.63 37.37
N PRO A 25 9.44 -3.10 37.91
CA PRO A 25 8.62 -2.30 38.83
C PRO A 25 8.45 -2.95 40.23
N PRO A 26 8.53 -2.24 41.38
CA PRO A 26 9.18 -0.96 41.70
C PRO A 26 10.66 -1.17 42.15
N PRO A 27 11.49 -0.12 42.32
CA PRO A 27 12.86 -0.10 41.80
C PRO A 27 13.87 -0.77 42.73
N ILE A 28 14.45 -1.87 42.27
CA ILE A 28 15.84 -2.16 42.64
C ILE A 28 16.68 -1.19 41.83
N ASP A 29 17.32 -0.22 42.50
CA ASP A 29 18.29 0.67 41.87
C ASP A 29 19.32 -0.21 41.13
N ARG A 30 19.61 0.09 39.86
CA ARG A 30 20.61 -0.65 39.07
C ARG A 30 21.96 -0.73 39.79
N ARG A 31 22.28 0.28 40.61
CA ARG A 31 23.46 0.31 41.49
C ARG A 31 23.44 -0.80 42.54
N SER A 32 22.26 -1.17 43.01
CA SER A 32 22.02 -2.21 44.02
C SER A 32 21.84 -3.61 43.45
N TYR A 33 21.88 -3.79 42.13
CA TYR A 33 21.67 -5.10 41.49
C TYR A 33 22.64 -6.17 42.00
N LEU A 34 23.95 -5.89 41.95
CA LEU A 34 24.96 -6.84 42.39
C LEU A 34 24.95 -7.05 43.91
N LEU A 35 24.55 -6.01 44.65
CA LEU A 35 24.33 -6.10 46.10
C LEU A 35 23.16 -7.04 46.42
N THR A 36 22.07 -6.94 45.65
CA THR A 36 20.89 -7.82 45.77
C THR A 36 21.25 -9.26 45.40
N LEU A 37 21.99 -9.45 44.31
CA LEU A 37 22.46 -10.76 43.89
C LEU A 37 23.36 -11.40 44.96
N ALA A 38 24.28 -10.64 45.56
CA ALA A 38 25.12 -11.10 46.66
C ALA A 38 24.32 -11.50 47.91
N ARG A 39 23.22 -10.79 48.21
CA ARG A 39 22.34 -11.08 49.35
C ARG A 39 21.37 -12.23 49.12
N SER A 40 21.11 -12.58 47.87
CA SER A 40 20.16 -13.66 47.53
C SER A 40 20.60 -15.01 48.11
N ASN A 41 19.63 -15.88 48.35
CA ASN A 41 19.85 -17.26 48.80
C ASN A 41 20.15 -18.24 47.64
N LEU A 42 20.50 -17.71 46.46
CA LEU A 42 20.86 -18.52 45.31
C LEU A 42 22.20 -19.23 45.54
N ALA A 43 22.37 -20.39 44.91
CA ALA A 43 23.64 -21.08 44.93
C ALA A 43 24.72 -20.22 44.25
N GLU A 44 25.95 -20.33 44.73
CA GLU A 44 27.09 -19.55 44.21
C GLU A 44 27.27 -19.76 42.69
N TYR A 45 27.03 -20.98 42.20
CA TYR A 45 27.07 -21.32 40.78
C TYR A 45 26.08 -20.50 39.94
N ASP A 46 24.85 -20.33 40.42
CA ASP A 46 23.81 -19.57 39.71
C ASP A 46 24.14 -18.07 39.71
N LYS A 47 24.65 -17.56 40.82
CA LYS A 47 25.14 -16.17 40.94
C LYS A 47 26.25 -15.87 39.92
N LEU A 48 27.16 -16.81 39.69
CA LEU A 48 28.20 -16.72 38.66
C LEU A 48 27.62 -16.68 37.24
N GLY A 49 26.57 -17.48 36.97
CA GLY A 49 25.84 -17.44 35.70
C GLY A 49 25.23 -16.06 35.43
N PHE A 50 24.62 -15.46 36.46
CA PHE A 50 24.05 -14.12 36.36
C PHE A 50 25.10 -13.03 36.18
N LEU A 51 26.24 -13.15 36.85
CA LEU A 51 27.36 -12.22 36.67
C LEU A 51 27.89 -12.23 35.22
N LYS A 52 27.98 -13.41 34.61
CA LYS A 52 28.36 -13.55 33.19
C LYS A 52 27.35 -12.90 32.26
N ASN A 53 26.06 -13.09 32.50
CA ASN A 53 25.00 -12.48 31.69
C ASN A 53 25.03 -10.95 31.78
N VAL A 54 25.26 -10.39 32.97
CA VAL A 54 25.39 -8.94 33.17
C VAL A 54 26.56 -8.38 32.37
N ALA A 55 27.71 -9.06 32.42
CA ALA A 55 28.89 -8.68 31.65
C ALA A 55 28.66 -8.80 30.14
N ALA A 56 28.02 -9.87 29.68
CA ALA A 56 27.78 -10.14 28.26
C ALA A 56 26.78 -9.15 27.62
N ASN A 57 25.80 -8.66 28.39
CA ASN A 57 24.75 -7.75 27.92
C ASN A 57 25.05 -6.27 28.22
N PHE A 58 26.28 -5.94 28.65
CA PHE A 58 26.71 -4.56 28.96
C PHE A 58 25.78 -3.80 29.91
N ILE A 59 25.17 -4.51 30.87
CA ILE A 59 24.25 -3.89 31.83
C ILE A 59 25.10 -3.05 32.80
N PRO A 60 24.85 -1.74 32.98
CA PRO A 60 25.59 -0.92 33.92
C PRO A 60 25.34 -1.37 35.36
N PHE A 61 26.41 -1.60 36.12
CA PHE A 61 26.34 -2.01 37.51
C PHE A 61 27.33 -1.23 38.38
N ASP A 62 27.00 -1.06 39.66
CA ASP A 62 27.85 -0.40 40.65
C ASP A 62 28.33 -1.41 41.69
N MET A 63 29.62 -1.73 41.63
CA MET A 63 30.26 -2.66 42.57
C MET A 63 30.68 -1.99 43.88
N SER A 64 30.69 -0.65 43.89
CA SER A 64 31.03 0.17 45.05
C SER A 64 29.82 0.53 45.89
N PHE A 65 28.61 0.29 45.37
CA PHE A 65 27.37 0.53 46.07
C PHE A 65 27.31 -0.26 47.37
N ARG A 66 26.97 0.42 48.46
CA ARG A 66 26.94 -0.14 49.81
C ARG A 66 25.51 -0.19 50.31
N GLY A 67 25.19 -1.28 51.02
CA GLY A 67 23.93 -1.40 51.72
C GLY A 67 23.90 -0.61 53.04
N GLN A 68 22.79 -0.74 53.76
CA GLN A 68 22.61 -0.16 55.11
C GLN A 68 23.65 -0.68 56.14
N ASP A 69 24.20 -1.86 55.88
CA ASP A 69 25.29 -2.52 56.63
C ASP A 69 26.69 -1.98 56.26
N ASN A 70 26.79 -0.99 55.35
CA ASN A 70 28.04 -0.43 54.84
C ASN A 70 28.95 -1.45 54.13
N LEU A 71 28.39 -2.60 53.73
CA LEU A 71 29.09 -3.64 52.98
C LEU A 71 28.81 -3.52 51.48
N THR A 72 29.83 -3.79 50.68
CA THR A 72 29.70 -3.94 49.22
C THR A 72 29.24 -5.35 48.86
N CYS A 73 28.85 -5.57 47.61
CA CYS A 73 28.54 -6.90 47.10
C CYS A 73 29.68 -7.92 47.32
N ILE A 74 30.94 -7.47 47.19
CA ILE A 74 32.14 -8.29 47.47
C ILE A 74 32.24 -8.61 48.96
N GLY A 75 32.01 -7.62 49.83
CA GLY A 75 32.03 -7.83 51.29
C GLY A 75 30.98 -8.85 51.74
N ILE A 76 29.77 -8.78 51.19
CA ILE A 76 28.68 -9.72 51.48
C ILE A 76 29.01 -11.12 50.95
N ALA A 77 29.52 -11.24 49.72
CA ALA A 77 29.94 -12.52 49.17
C ALA A 77 31.05 -13.17 50.01
N ALA A 78 32.03 -12.37 50.48
CA ALA A 78 33.08 -12.84 51.37
C ALA A 78 32.54 -13.32 52.72
N GLN A 79 31.59 -12.60 53.34
CA GLN A 79 30.93 -13.02 54.59
C GLN A 79 30.17 -14.34 54.44
N ARG A 80 29.52 -14.55 53.29
CA ARG A 80 28.79 -15.79 52.97
C ARG A 80 29.71 -16.94 52.54
N ARG A 81 31.03 -16.74 52.51
CA ARG A 81 32.05 -17.69 52.02
C ARG A 81 31.86 -18.07 50.54
N GLU A 82 31.26 -17.18 49.76
CA GLU A 82 31.08 -17.29 48.31
C GLU A 82 32.33 -16.72 47.61
N TYR A 83 33.47 -17.40 47.79
CA TYR A 83 34.79 -16.91 47.37
C TYR A 83 34.94 -16.82 45.85
N GLN A 84 34.34 -17.73 45.09
CA GLN A 84 34.39 -17.70 43.62
C GLN A 84 33.58 -16.53 43.09
N PHE A 85 32.40 -16.28 43.67
CA PHE A 85 31.57 -15.14 43.31
C PHE A 85 32.27 -13.81 43.63
N ALA A 86 32.90 -13.70 44.82
CA ALA A 86 33.69 -12.52 45.21
C ALA A 86 34.90 -12.29 44.28
N GLN A 87 35.65 -13.33 43.94
CA GLN A 87 36.81 -13.25 43.04
C GLN A 87 36.41 -12.81 41.62
N ASN A 88 35.35 -13.42 41.06
CA ASN A 88 34.86 -13.06 39.72
C ASN A 88 34.37 -11.61 39.68
N MET A 89 33.75 -11.13 40.77
CA MET A 89 33.45 -9.70 40.90
C MET A 89 34.74 -8.84 40.88
N GLY A 90 35.76 -9.19 41.67
CA GLY A 90 37.05 -8.48 41.66
C GLY A 90 37.71 -8.39 40.27
N VAL A 91 37.68 -9.48 39.50
CA VAL A 91 38.19 -9.52 38.11
C VAL A 91 37.38 -8.62 37.18
N MET A 92 36.06 -8.60 37.35
CA MET A 92 35.16 -7.76 36.56
C MET A 92 35.39 -6.25 36.84
N ILE A 93 35.65 -5.85 38.09
CA ILE A 93 36.08 -4.47 38.43
C ILE A 93 37.34 -4.08 37.66
N ASN A 94 38.36 -4.94 37.67
CA ASN A 94 39.62 -4.64 36.96
C ASN A 94 39.41 -4.51 35.45
N THR A 95 38.46 -5.27 34.90
CA THR A 95 38.14 -5.24 33.46
C THR A 95 37.37 -3.98 33.09
N VAL A 96 36.36 -3.60 33.89
CA VAL A 96 35.61 -2.34 33.72
C VAL A 96 36.52 -1.13 33.91
N ALA A 97 37.39 -1.13 34.92
CA ALA A 97 38.35 -0.06 35.18
C ALA A 97 39.37 0.12 34.04
N ARG A 98 39.81 -0.97 33.40
CA ARG A 98 40.68 -0.92 32.22
C ARG A 98 39.95 -0.41 30.97
N ASN A 99 38.69 -0.79 30.77
CA ASN A 99 37.87 -0.31 29.65
C ASN A 99 37.55 1.18 29.80
N GLN A 100 37.24 1.65 31.01
CA GLN A 100 37.06 3.08 31.30
C GLN A 100 38.35 3.88 31.08
N LYS A 101 39.53 3.34 31.43
CA LYS A 101 40.83 3.97 31.08
C LYS A 101 41.01 4.17 29.58
N ARG A 102 40.51 3.27 28.74
CA ARG A 102 40.57 3.43 27.27
C ARG A 102 39.62 4.50 26.77
N GLU A 103 38.39 4.52 27.25
CA GLU A 103 37.42 5.58 26.92
C GLU A 103 37.91 6.97 27.37
N ILE A 104 38.65 7.05 28.48
CA ILE A 104 39.27 8.31 28.94
C ILE A 104 40.30 8.82 27.92
N VAL A 105 41.14 7.95 27.36
CA VAL A 105 42.12 8.33 26.34
C VAL A 105 41.43 8.76 25.03
N GLU A 106 40.34 8.11 24.65
CA GLU A 106 39.55 8.49 23.48
C GLU A 106 38.83 9.83 23.69
N LYS A 107 38.32 10.09 24.90
CA LYS A 107 37.72 11.38 25.27
C LYS A 107 38.75 12.51 25.35
N ASP A 108 39.97 12.26 25.83
CA ASP A 108 41.06 13.25 25.80
C ASP A 108 41.43 13.66 24.36
N ASN A 109 41.40 12.72 23.42
CA ASN A 109 41.59 13.01 22.00
C ASN A 109 40.41 13.82 21.42
N HIS A 110 39.19 13.56 21.87
CA HIS A 110 38.01 14.31 21.43
C HIS A 110 37.97 15.73 22.01
N ILE A 111 38.39 15.93 23.27
CA ILE A 111 38.49 17.24 23.92
C ILE A 111 39.45 18.15 23.16
N LYS A 112 40.63 17.66 22.77
CA LYS A 112 41.56 18.43 21.92
C LYS A 112 40.92 18.88 20.61
N LEU A 113 40.11 18.02 20.00
CA LEU A 113 39.42 18.29 18.74
C LEU A 113 38.31 19.35 18.88
N LEU A 114 37.68 19.43 20.06
CA LEU A 114 36.69 20.46 20.39
C LEU A 114 37.34 21.80 20.77
N GLU A 115 38.46 21.79 21.48
CA GLU A 115 39.27 23.00 21.76
C GLU A 115 39.79 23.64 20.46
N GLU A 116 40.12 22.82 19.44
CA GLU A 116 40.46 23.30 18.09
C GLU A 116 39.25 23.95 17.40
N ARG A 117 38.04 23.40 17.56
CA ARG A 117 36.80 23.99 17.02
C ARG A 117 36.41 25.29 17.70
N GLN A 118 36.76 25.48 18.97
CA GLN A 118 36.49 26.70 19.74
C GLN A 118 37.22 27.95 19.18
N LYS A 119 38.28 27.76 18.38
CA LYS A 119 38.96 28.85 17.67
C LYS A 119 38.17 29.37 16.46
N ALA A 120 37.12 28.68 16.04
CA ALA A 120 36.16 29.15 15.06
C ALA A 120 34.91 29.68 15.79
N ALA A 121 34.48 30.89 15.45
CA ALA A 121 33.47 31.63 16.21
C ALA A 121 32.09 30.89 16.28
N PRO A 122 31.46 30.79 17.46
CA PRO A 122 30.18 30.12 17.65
C PRO A 122 28.95 31.01 17.41
N THR A 123 27.82 30.42 16.97
CA THR A 123 26.51 31.09 16.78
C THR A 123 25.49 30.70 17.86
N SER A 124 24.43 31.51 17.95
CA SER A 124 23.51 31.69 19.09
C SER A 124 22.81 30.46 19.70
N ASP A 125 22.79 29.29 19.04
CA ASP A 125 22.13 28.08 19.58
C ASP A 125 23.04 27.24 20.50
N GLU A 126 24.34 27.54 20.55
CA GLU A 126 25.33 26.77 21.31
C GLU A 126 25.29 27.05 22.83
N SER A 127 24.57 28.08 23.26
CA SER A 127 24.54 28.55 24.66
C SER A 127 24.06 27.51 25.68
N LYS A 128 23.09 26.64 25.31
CA LYS A 128 22.57 25.59 26.21
C LYS A 128 23.51 24.38 26.31
N ILE A 129 24.22 24.05 25.22
CA ILE A 129 25.25 23.01 25.20
C ILE A 129 26.46 23.46 26.03
N TYR A 130 26.81 24.73 25.95
CA TYR A 130 27.89 25.35 26.73
C TYR A 130 27.66 25.27 28.25
N GLN A 131 26.42 25.45 28.71
CA GLN A 131 26.09 25.38 30.14
C GLN A 131 26.27 23.96 30.70
N PHE A 132 25.90 22.93 29.92
CA PHE A 132 26.13 21.51 30.28
C PHE A 132 27.62 21.13 30.22
N GLN A 133 28.36 21.67 29.26
CA GLN A 133 29.81 21.47 29.15
C GLN A 133 30.58 22.11 30.32
N MET A 134 30.14 23.26 30.82
CA MET A 134 30.74 23.93 31.99
C MET A 134 30.57 23.15 33.29
N GLU A 135 29.43 22.48 33.51
CA GLU A 135 29.25 21.58 34.66
C GLU A 135 30.16 20.34 34.59
N SER A 136 30.40 19.82 33.39
CA SER A 136 31.35 18.71 33.15
C SER A 136 32.80 19.14 33.44
N VAL A 137 33.21 20.33 32.99
CA VAL A 137 34.55 20.88 33.26
C VAL A 137 34.78 21.11 34.76
N ASN A 138 33.77 21.56 35.50
CA ASN A 138 33.88 21.73 36.95
C ASN A 138 34.01 20.39 37.70
N LYS A 139 33.37 19.31 37.22
CA LYS A 139 33.61 17.95 37.73
C LYS A 139 35.02 17.44 37.43
N SER A 140 35.56 17.72 36.24
CA SER A 140 36.94 17.36 35.88
C SER A 140 38.00 18.08 36.74
N LYS A 141 37.77 19.34 37.11
CA LYS A 141 38.66 20.08 38.02
C LYS A 141 38.75 19.44 39.41
N LEU A 142 37.64 18.91 39.93
CA LEU A 142 37.64 18.18 41.21
C LEU A 142 38.45 16.88 41.14
N TYR A 143 38.38 16.15 40.02
CA TYR A 143 39.15 14.92 39.82
C TYR A 143 40.67 15.17 39.70
N VAL A 144 41.07 16.26 39.03
CA VAL A 144 42.49 16.67 38.96
C VAL A 144 43.03 17.05 40.34
N ALA A 145 42.22 17.71 41.18
CA ALA A 145 42.59 18.03 42.56
C ALA A 145 42.87 16.76 43.40
N GLU A 146 42.11 15.68 43.16
CA GLU A 146 42.30 14.39 43.83
C GLU A 146 43.57 13.66 43.35
N LYS A 147 43.90 13.75 42.06
CA LYS A 147 45.16 13.22 41.50
C LYS A 147 46.40 13.97 42.03
N CYS A 148 46.31 15.28 42.21
CA CYS A 148 47.37 16.06 42.86
C CYS A 148 47.58 15.65 44.33
N LYS A 149 46.53 15.20 45.03
CA LYS A 149 46.61 14.66 46.39
C LYS A 149 47.40 13.35 46.44
N ASN A 150 47.20 12.46 45.47
CA ASN A 150 47.93 11.19 45.37
C ASN A 150 49.41 11.37 44.98
N ALA A 151 49.72 12.35 44.11
CA ALA A 151 51.11 12.67 43.79
C ALA A 151 51.89 13.20 45.01
N ARG A 152 51.22 13.97 45.90
CA ARG A 152 51.81 14.43 47.16
C ARG A 152 52.12 13.27 48.12
N LEU A 153 51.26 12.25 48.17
CA LEU A 153 51.50 11.04 48.97
C LEU A 153 52.70 10.23 48.46
N SER A 154 52.85 10.10 47.13
CA SER A 154 54.02 9.44 46.54
C SER A 154 55.32 10.18 46.86
N SER A 155 55.31 11.52 46.75
CA SER A 155 56.47 12.35 47.10
C SER A 155 56.84 12.27 48.59
N GLN A 156 55.86 12.07 49.48
CA GLN A 156 56.12 11.82 50.91
C GLN A 156 56.81 10.47 51.15
N MET A 157 56.46 9.42 50.40
CA MET A 157 57.15 8.13 50.51
C MET A 157 58.60 8.20 50.02
N ASP A 158 58.86 8.91 48.93
CA ASP A 158 60.23 9.07 48.43
C ASP A 158 61.09 9.89 49.38
N LYS A 159 60.52 10.89 50.07
CA LYS A 159 61.19 11.60 51.18
C LYS A 159 61.51 10.67 52.35
N MET A 160 60.60 9.76 52.73
CA MET A 160 60.89 8.77 53.78
C MET A 160 62.06 7.84 53.41
N LYS A 161 62.17 7.42 52.14
CA LYS A 161 63.31 6.61 51.68
C LYS A 161 64.64 7.35 51.79
N VAL A 162 64.67 8.63 51.44
CA VAL A 162 65.86 9.48 51.56
C VAL A 162 66.24 9.65 53.03
N ASN A 163 65.27 9.96 53.91
CA ASN A 163 65.51 10.10 55.34
C ASN A 163 66.06 8.80 55.97
N HIS A 164 65.51 7.63 55.61
CA HIS A 164 66.03 6.35 56.10
C HIS A 164 67.47 6.09 55.63
N LYS A 165 67.82 6.49 54.40
CA LYS A 165 69.20 6.36 53.89
C LYS A 165 70.16 7.27 54.67
N GLU A 166 69.77 8.51 54.94
CA GLU A 166 70.55 9.45 55.75
C GLU A 166 70.71 8.97 57.21
N GLU A 167 69.66 8.38 57.80
CA GLU A 167 69.75 7.76 59.13
C GLU A 167 70.71 6.57 59.14
N ILE A 168 70.68 5.70 58.12
CA ILE A 168 71.62 4.58 57.97
C ILE A 168 73.07 5.09 57.91
N GLU A 169 73.35 6.12 57.11
CA GLU A 169 74.69 6.72 57.02
C GLU A 169 75.14 7.36 58.35
N LYS A 170 74.20 7.97 59.08
CA LYS A 170 74.48 8.53 60.41
C LYS A 170 74.84 7.45 61.43
N TYR A 171 74.07 6.37 61.50
CA TYR A 171 74.36 5.24 62.39
C TYR A 171 75.65 4.50 62.00
N GLN A 172 75.95 4.38 60.71
CA GLN A 172 77.24 3.85 60.24
C GLN A 172 78.42 4.71 60.72
N THR A 173 78.28 6.03 60.66
CA THR A 173 79.30 6.97 61.15
C THR A 173 79.48 6.88 62.66
N GLU A 174 78.38 6.74 63.41
CA GLU A 174 78.39 6.59 64.87
C GLU A 174 79.01 5.25 65.30
N ILE A 175 78.72 4.15 64.60
CA ILE A 175 79.39 2.85 64.79
C ILE A 175 80.90 2.96 64.58
N GLU A 176 81.35 3.65 63.53
CA GLU A 176 82.78 3.86 63.28
C GLU A 176 83.44 4.73 64.36
N LYS A 177 82.70 5.66 64.98
CA LYS A 177 83.15 6.45 66.12
C LYS A 177 83.29 5.61 67.38
N LEU A 178 82.27 4.81 67.70
CA LEU A 178 82.26 3.92 68.86
C LEU A 178 83.34 2.82 68.76
N LYS A 179 83.61 2.29 67.55
CA LYS A 179 84.74 1.38 67.32
C LYS A 179 86.11 2.01 67.67
N LYS A 180 86.28 3.31 67.41
CA LYS A 180 87.51 4.05 67.75
C LYS A 180 87.62 4.35 69.24
N GLU A 181 86.50 4.62 69.91
CA GLU A 181 86.44 4.85 71.36
C GLU A 181 86.66 3.56 72.17
N ALA A 182 86.13 2.42 71.70
CA ALA A 182 86.35 1.10 72.31
C ALA A 182 87.84 0.65 72.26
N ALA A 183 88.61 1.13 71.29
CA ALA A 183 90.07 0.91 71.26
C ALA A 183 90.84 1.74 72.32
N GLY A 184 90.16 2.65 73.04
CA GLY A 184 90.78 3.72 73.83
C GLY A 184 90.87 3.51 75.35
N LYS A 185 89.83 3.05 76.09
CA LYS A 185 89.88 2.95 77.57
C LYS A 185 88.60 2.39 78.25
N VAL A 186 88.81 1.58 79.32
CA VAL A 186 87.95 1.25 80.50
C VAL A 186 86.96 0.05 80.44
N MET A 187 87.31 -0.96 81.25
CA MET A 187 86.73 -2.30 81.47
C MET A 187 85.29 -2.42 82.03
N LEU A 188 84.52 -1.35 82.22
CA LEU A 188 83.13 -1.43 82.74
C LEU A 188 82.09 -0.66 81.90
N GLU A 189 82.52 0.25 81.01
CA GLU A 189 81.64 0.86 79.99
C GLU A 189 81.59 0.01 78.69
N ASP A 190 82.51 -0.94 78.57
CA ASP A 190 82.73 -1.79 77.41
C ASP A 190 81.58 -2.79 77.16
N GLU A 191 80.93 -3.32 78.20
CA GLU A 191 79.80 -4.24 78.04
C GLU A 191 78.51 -3.56 77.56
N GLU A 192 78.23 -2.33 78.00
CA GLU A 192 77.07 -1.56 77.56
C GLU A 192 77.24 -1.10 76.10
N LEU A 193 78.46 -0.66 75.75
CA LEU A 193 78.82 -0.32 74.37
C LEU A 193 78.74 -1.52 73.46
N LYS A 194 79.24 -2.68 73.90
CA LYS A 194 79.12 -3.94 73.15
C LYS A 194 77.66 -4.34 72.94
N ARG A 195 76.81 -4.24 73.96
CA ARG A 195 75.36 -4.54 73.81
C ARG A 195 74.66 -3.60 72.82
N LYS A 196 74.97 -2.30 72.87
CA LYS A 196 74.44 -1.32 71.91
C LYS A 196 74.95 -1.59 70.48
N LEU A 197 76.21 -1.98 70.33
CA LEU A 197 76.78 -2.36 69.05
C LEU A 197 76.11 -3.63 68.50
N ASP A 198 75.90 -4.66 69.32
CA ASP A 198 75.22 -5.89 68.93
C ASP A 198 73.77 -5.62 68.48
N MET A 199 73.02 -4.80 69.24
CA MET A 199 71.68 -4.35 68.83
C MET A 199 71.68 -3.55 67.52
N ALA A 200 72.68 -2.70 67.31
CA ALA A 200 72.79 -1.92 66.07
C ALA A 200 73.14 -2.82 64.87
N VAL A 201 74.01 -3.82 65.05
CA VAL A 201 74.36 -4.81 64.03
C VAL A 201 73.15 -5.68 63.66
N GLU A 202 72.39 -6.16 64.65
CA GLU A 202 71.14 -6.90 64.39
C GLU A 202 70.13 -6.05 63.62
N ARG A 203 69.97 -4.78 64.01
CA ARG A 203 69.06 -3.85 63.32
C ARG A 203 69.50 -3.58 61.88
N ILE A 204 70.80 -3.43 61.63
CA ILE A 204 71.34 -3.32 60.26
C ILE A 204 71.05 -4.60 59.47
N GLY A 205 71.20 -5.78 60.09
CA GLY A 205 70.86 -7.06 59.47
C GLY A 205 69.40 -7.16 59.05
N ILE A 206 68.47 -6.76 59.93
CA ILE A 206 67.02 -6.73 59.63
C ILE A 206 66.75 -5.76 58.48
N LEU A 207 67.28 -4.53 58.54
CA LEU A 207 67.08 -3.52 57.50
C LEU A 207 67.67 -3.94 56.14
N ALA A 208 68.81 -4.63 56.13
CA ALA A 208 69.41 -5.17 54.91
C ALA A 208 68.50 -6.25 54.29
N PHE A 209 67.98 -7.16 55.11
CA PHE A 209 67.03 -8.19 54.66
C PHE A 209 65.74 -7.57 54.12
N GLU A 210 65.15 -6.60 54.81
CA GLU A 210 63.96 -5.87 54.35
C GLU A 210 64.21 -5.16 53.01
N ASN A 211 65.39 -4.55 52.82
CA ASN A 211 65.76 -3.91 51.57
C ASN A 211 65.88 -4.92 50.42
N ASP A 212 66.42 -6.11 50.66
CA ASP A 212 66.53 -7.15 49.64
C ASP A 212 65.16 -7.74 49.27
N VAL A 213 64.25 -7.91 50.23
CA VAL A 213 62.85 -8.28 49.96
C VAL A 213 62.16 -7.21 49.12
N LEU A 214 62.35 -5.92 49.45
CA LEU A 214 61.77 -4.82 48.69
C LEU A 214 62.34 -4.72 47.26
N LYS A 215 63.62 -5.02 47.07
CA LYS A 215 64.24 -5.08 45.73
C LYS A 215 63.65 -6.22 44.91
N ASP A 216 63.50 -7.41 45.47
CA ASP A 216 62.89 -8.56 44.79
C ASP A 216 61.44 -8.27 44.39
N ASP A 217 60.65 -7.71 45.31
CA ASP A 217 59.27 -7.27 45.04
C ASP A 217 59.21 -6.18 43.94
N SER A 218 60.14 -5.23 43.97
CA SER A 218 60.25 -4.20 42.94
C SER A 218 60.59 -4.79 41.57
N CYS A 219 61.53 -5.75 41.53
CA CYS A 219 61.93 -6.44 40.30
C CYS A 219 60.76 -7.22 39.69
N LYS A 220 60.04 -8.00 40.51
CA LYS A 220 58.83 -8.75 40.08
C LYS A 220 57.74 -7.82 39.54
N LYS A 221 57.51 -6.67 40.19
CA LYS A 221 56.55 -5.67 39.70
C LYS A 221 56.99 -5.06 38.38
N GLU A 222 58.28 -4.81 38.19
CA GLU A 222 58.81 -4.29 36.92
C GLU A 222 58.61 -5.28 35.77
N GLU A 223 58.86 -6.58 35.99
CA GLU A 223 58.63 -7.63 34.98
C GLU A 223 57.15 -7.74 34.61
N LEU A 224 56.24 -7.70 35.60
CA LEU A 224 54.81 -7.69 35.36
C LEU A 224 54.37 -6.48 34.52
N LEU A 225 54.90 -5.29 34.82
CA LEU A 225 54.62 -4.07 34.06
C LEU A 225 55.15 -4.18 32.62
N LYS A 226 56.36 -4.73 32.42
CA LYS A 226 56.92 -4.97 31.07
C LYS A 226 56.03 -5.91 30.26
N ALA A 227 55.52 -6.98 30.87
CA ALA A 227 54.60 -7.92 30.22
C ALA A 227 53.25 -7.26 29.87
N GLU A 228 52.70 -6.44 30.76
CA GLU A 228 51.45 -5.70 30.50
C GLU A 228 51.63 -4.69 29.35
N ILE A 229 52.73 -3.94 29.33
CA ILE A 229 53.08 -3.01 28.24
C ILE A 229 53.18 -3.75 26.90
N LEU A 230 53.85 -4.90 26.86
CA LEU A 230 53.96 -5.72 25.65
C LEU A 230 52.59 -6.16 25.12
N ASN A 231 51.70 -6.60 26.01
CA ASN A 231 50.35 -7.01 25.65
C ASN A 231 49.49 -5.83 25.17
N LEU A 232 49.59 -4.66 25.81
CA LEU A 232 48.92 -3.45 25.37
C LEU A 232 49.41 -3.02 23.98
N ASN A 233 50.72 -3.05 23.72
CA ASN A 233 51.29 -2.75 22.41
C ASN A 233 50.78 -3.70 21.32
N LYS A 234 50.70 -5.01 21.60
CA LYS A 234 50.08 -5.97 20.68
C LYS A 234 48.61 -5.64 20.39
N CYS A 235 47.85 -5.24 21.41
CA CYS A 235 46.45 -4.84 21.26
C CYS A 235 46.32 -3.56 20.41
N ILE A 236 47.15 -2.56 20.65
CA ILE A 236 47.20 -1.32 19.87
C ILE A 236 47.53 -1.62 18.41
N SER A 237 48.52 -2.47 18.12
CA SER A 237 48.86 -2.85 16.74
C SER A 237 47.69 -3.53 16.02
N ARG A 238 46.96 -4.42 16.70
CA ARG A 238 45.74 -5.04 16.12
C ARG A 238 44.65 -4.01 15.84
N GLN A 239 44.44 -3.05 16.73
CA GLN A 239 43.45 -1.99 16.50
C GLN A 239 43.87 -1.04 15.38
N LYS A 240 45.16 -0.70 15.27
CA LYS A 240 45.68 0.09 14.14
C LYS A 240 45.45 -0.60 12.80
N ALA A 241 45.65 -1.91 12.72
CA ALA A 241 45.36 -2.68 11.51
C ALA A 241 43.87 -2.61 11.15
N LYS A 242 42.98 -2.85 12.12
CA LYS A 242 41.52 -2.72 11.91
C LYS A 242 41.11 -1.32 11.47
N CYS A 243 41.70 -0.27 12.04
CA CYS A 243 41.41 1.11 11.63
C CYS A 243 41.87 1.37 10.18
N ALA A 244 42.99 0.79 9.75
CA ALA A 244 43.45 0.90 8.37
C ALA A 244 42.47 0.18 7.43
N ASP A 245 42.04 -1.04 7.76
CA ASP A 245 41.07 -1.80 6.98
C ASP A 245 39.74 -1.01 6.83
N LEU A 246 39.19 -0.50 7.94
CA LEU A 246 37.97 0.32 7.93
C LEU A 246 38.15 1.62 7.13
N SER A 247 39.33 2.24 7.17
CA SER A 247 39.63 3.41 6.35
C SER A 247 39.57 3.07 4.86
N THR A 248 40.15 1.94 4.44
CA THR A 248 40.11 1.51 3.04
C THR A 248 38.70 1.16 2.57
N GLU A 249 37.88 0.55 3.44
CA GLU A 249 36.49 0.21 3.15
C GLU A 249 35.64 1.48 3.00
N ASN A 250 35.84 2.48 3.86
CA ASN A 250 35.18 3.78 3.75
C ASN A 250 35.53 4.50 2.45
N ASP A 251 36.80 4.46 2.02
CA ASP A 251 37.21 5.05 0.74
C ASP A 251 36.60 4.31 -0.45
N LYS A 252 36.39 2.99 -0.35
CA LYS A 252 35.65 2.21 -1.35
C LYS A 252 34.19 2.65 -1.42
N PHE A 253 33.51 2.79 -0.27
CA PHE A 253 32.13 3.26 -0.23
C PHE A 253 31.96 4.69 -0.75
N LYS A 254 32.92 5.59 -0.51
CA LYS A 254 32.90 6.94 -1.10
C LYS A 254 32.96 6.89 -2.63
N LYS A 255 33.80 6.02 -3.21
CA LYS A 255 33.89 5.84 -4.66
C LYS A 255 32.58 5.26 -5.23
N GLU A 256 32.02 4.24 -4.58
CA GLU A 256 30.73 3.66 -4.98
C GLU A 256 29.59 4.67 -4.91
N SER A 257 29.55 5.48 -3.85
CA SER A 257 28.57 6.57 -3.69
C SER A 257 28.69 7.63 -4.77
N ALA A 258 29.91 7.98 -5.19
CA ALA A 258 30.14 8.94 -6.27
C ALA A 258 29.63 8.40 -7.62
N ILE A 259 29.94 7.14 -7.93
CA ILE A 259 29.45 6.46 -9.15
C ILE A 259 27.91 6.40 -9.15
N PHE A 260 27.31 6.11 -8.00
CA PHE A 260 25.86 6.07 -7.87
C PHE A 260 25.24 7.45 -8.11
N ALA A 261 25.80 8.51 -7.52
CA ALA A 261 25.34 9.88 -7.71
C ALA A 261 25.39 10.27 -9.20
N GLU A 262 26.49 9.95 -9.91
CA GLU A 262 26.63 10.22 -11.34
C GLU A 262 25.58 9.47 -12.19
N ARG A 263 25.30 8.20 -11.85
CA ARG A 263 24.24 7.42 -12.54
C ARG A 263 22.86 8.03 -12.33
N VAL A 264 22.58 8.54 -11.13
CA VAL A 264 21.30 9.21 -10.84
C VAL A 264 21.18 10.49 -11.66
N THR A 265 22.22 11.32 -11.69
CA THR A 265 22.20 12.57 -12.47
C THR A 265 22.05 12.30 -13.97
N ASN A 266 22.71 11.28 -14.51
CA ASN A 266 22.60 10.90 -15.92
C ASN A 266 21.17 10.44 -16.25
N LYS A 267 20.59 9.53 -15.45
CA LYS A 267 19.20 9.08 -15.63
C LYS A 267 18.18 10.21 -15.51
N GLU A 268 18.41 11.17 -14.62
CA GLU A 268 17.52 12.32 -14.50
C GLU A 268 17.60 13.23 -15.74
N SER A 269 18.80 13.40 -16.32
CA SER A 269 18.97 14.13 -17.57
C SER A 269 18.30 13.43 -18.76
N GLU A 270 18.36 12.10 -18.83
CA GLU A 270 17.68 11.28 -19.86
C GLU A 270 16.17 11.43 -19.74
N ARG A 271 15.61 11.28 -18.53
CA ARG A 271 14.18 11.47 -18.27
C ARG A 271 13.70 12.88 -18.64
N LYS A 272 14.51 13.92 -18.39
CA LYS A 272 14.18 15.29 -18.80
C LYS A 272 14.05 15.41 -20.32
N LYS A 273 15.00 14.84 -21.08
CA LYS A 273 14.95 14.81 -22.55
C LYS A 273 13.75 14.02 -23.07
N GLU A 274 13.47 12.85 -22.50
CA GLU A 274 12.29 12.04 -22.85
C GLU A 274 10.99 12.82 -22.62
N ASN A 275 10.88 13.52 -21.49
CA ASN A 275 9.69 14.29 -21.16
C ASN A 275 9.52 15.52 -22.08
N GLU A 276 10.61 16.17 -22.49
CA GLU A 276 10.58 17.23 -23.50
C GLU A 276 10.13 16.69 -24.86
N ASN A 277 10.61 15.52 -25.28
CA ASN A 277 10.17 14.86 -26.52
C ASN A 277 8.68 14.50 -26.48
N LEU A 278 8.20 13.90 -25.38
CA LEU A 278 6.78 13.59 -25.20
C LEU A 278 5.91 14.86 -25.22
N LYS A 279 6.39 15.97 -24.64
CA LYS A 279 5.70 17.26 -24.70
C LYS A 279 5.58 17.78 -26.13
N ILE A 280 6.62 17.61 -26.95
CA ILE A 280 6.58 17.97 -28.38
C ILE A 280 5.56 17.09 -29.11
N GLU A 281 5.57 15.78 -28.88
CA GLU A 281 4.62 14.84 -29.48
C GLU A 281 3.16 15.16 -29.14
N ILE A 282 2.86 15.42 -27.86
CA ILE A 282 1.53 15.86 -27.41
C ILE A 282 1.10 17.14 -28.12
N ASN A 283 2.01 18.11 -28.29
CA ASN A 283 1.70 19.36 -29.00
C ASN A 283 1.47 19.17 -30.50
N VAL A 284 2.11 18.18 -31.13
CA VAL A 284 1.83 17.80 -32.53
C VAL A 284 0.44 17.17 -32.62
N LEU A 285 0.16 16.16 -31.80
CA LEU A 285 -1.14 15.48 -31.79
C LEU A 285 -2.30 16.43 -31.51
N LYS A 286 -2.10 17.40 -30.61
CA LYS A 286 -3.12 18.44 -30.34
C LYS A 286 -3.38 19.31 -31.56
N ARG A 287 -2.34 19.74 -32.29
CA ARG A 287 -2.49 20.51 -33.53
C ARG A 287 -3.20 19.71 -34.62
N ASP A 288 -2.88 18.42 -34.76
CA ASP A 288 -3.54 17.54 -35.73
C ASP A 288 -5.02 17.34 -35.39
N ALA A 289 -5.35 17.16 -34.11
CA ALA A 289 -6.73 17.08 -33.65
C ALA A 289 -7.51 18.39 -33.90
N ASP A 290 -6.89 19.55 -33.61
CA ASP A 290 -7.49 20.85 -33.88
C ASP A 290 -7.71 21.06 -35.39
N LEU A 291 -6.77 20.62 -36.23
CA LEU A 291 -6.91 20.69 -37.69
C LEU A 291 -8.04 19.78 -38.21
N GLN A 292 -8.11 18.53 -37.72
CA GLN A 292 -9.21 17.61 -38.07
C GLN A 292 -10.56 18.17 -37.66
N LYS A 293 -10.64 18.80 -36.47
CA LYS A 293 -11.85 19.46 -36.01
C LYS A 293 -12.28 20.56 -36.98
N VAL A 294 -11.38 21.47 -37.36
CA VAL A 294 -11.68 22.54 -38.33
C VAL A 294 -12.10 21.96 -39.69
N GLN A 295 -11.44 20.92 -40.18
CA GLN A 295 -11.82 20.24 -41.43
C GLN A 295 -13.23 19.63 -41.36
N SER A 296 -13.56 19.01 -40.23
CA SER A 296 -14.89 18.43 -40.01
C SER A 296 -15.98 19.51 -39.91
N GLU A 297 -15.72 20.62 -39.22
CA GLU A 297 -16.63 21.77 -39.13
C GLU A 297 -16.88 22.39 -40.51
N ASN A 298 -15.82 22.58 -41.31
CA ASN A 298 -15.96 23.06 -42.69
C ASN A 298 -16.79 22.10 -43.54
N SER A 299 -16.57 20.79 -43.42
CA SER A 299 -17.34 19.78 -44.16
C SER A 299 -18.82 19.77 -43.76
N ILE A 300 -19.11 19.92 -42.47
CA ILE A 300 -20.48 20.04 -41.95
C ILE A 300 -21.16 21.28 -42.50
N ASN A 301 -20.47 22.43 -42.51
CA ASN A 301 -21.02 23.68 -43.04
C ASN A 301 -21.36 23.55 -44.53
N THR A 302 -20.45 22.97 -45.34
CA THR A 302 -20.72 22.71 -46.77
C THR A 302 -21.94 21.80 -46.95
N LEU A 303 -22.05 20.71 -46.17
CA LEU A 303 -23.21 19.81 -46.23
C LEU A 303 -24.51 20.49 -45.79
N GLN A 304 -24.44 21.42 -44.83
CA GLN A 304 -25.60 22.24 -44.43
C GLN A 304 -26.04 23.16 -45.56
N ASP A 305 -25.09 23.85 -46.21
CA ASP A 305 -25.36 24.72 -47.36
C ASP A 305 -25.96 23.94 -48.54
N GLU A 306 -25.42 22.76 -48.86
CA GLU A 306 -25.96 21.87 -49.89
C GLU A 306 -27.38 21.40 -49.55
N ASN A 307 -27.63 20.99 -48.30
CA ASN A 307 -28.97 20.61 -47.84
C ASN A 307 -29.96 21.77 -47.94
N GLN A 308 -29.54 22.99 -47.62
CA GLN A 308 -30.35 24.20 -47.75
C GLN A 308 -30.75 24.42 -49.22
N GLN A 309 -29.79 24.34 -50.14
CA GLN A 309 -30.05 24.46 -51.58
C GLN A 309 -31.00 23.35 -52.09
N LEU A 310 -30.82 22.12 -51.65
CA LEU A 310 -31.72 21.01 -51.98
C LEU A 310 -33.14 21.25 -51.47
N HIS A 311 -33.29 21.78 -50.26
CA HIS A 311 -34.58 22.17 -49.71
C HIS A 311 -35.28 23.26 -50.54
N GLU A 312 -34.53 24.27 -51.00
CA GLU A 312 -35.06 25.31 -51.88
C GLU A 312 -35.51 24.73 -53.23
N ARG A 313 -34.71 23.85 -53.84
CA ARG A 313 -35.09 23.14 -55.08
C ARG A 313 -36.34 22.29 -54.88
N LEU A 314 -36.44 21.55 -53.79
CA LEU A 314 -37.63 20.77 -53.42
C LEU A 314 -38.88 21.65 -53.26
N LYS A 315 -38.74 22.86 -52.73
CA LYS A 315 -39.83 23.84 -52.65
C LYS A 315 -40.29 24.27 -54.05
N GLY A 316 -39.35 24.51 -54.97
CA GLY A 316 -39.65 24.73 -56.39
C GLY A 316 -40.41 23.57 -57.03
N VAL A 317 -39.98 22.33 -56.78
CA VAL A 317 -40.67 21.12 -57.27
C VAL A 317 -42.08 21.00 -56.69
N ARG A 318 -42.29 21.33 -55.41
CA ARG A 318 -43.65 21.38 -54.82
C ARG A 318 -44.56 22.37 -55.54
N ASN A 319 -44.04 23.54 -55.89
CA ASN A 319 -44.82 24.54 -56.64
C ASN A 319 -45.22 24.01 -58.02
N ILE A 320 -44.27 23.39 -58.75
CA ILE A 320 -44.54 22.75 -60.04
C ILE A 320 -45.58 21.63 -59.87
N LYS A 321 -45.46 20.81 -58.83
CA LYS A 321 -46.45 19.76 -58.52
C LYS A 321 -47.84 20.34 -58.28
N MET A 322 -47.96 21.42 -57.51
CA MET A 322 -49.26 22.07 -57.28
C MET A 322 -49.83 22.64 -58.58
N GLN A 323 -49.01 23.30 -59.40
CA GLN A 323 -49.43 23.78 -60.72
C GLN A 323 -49.88 22.63 -61.62
N ALA A 324 -49.13 21.54 -61.67
CA ALA A 324 -49.51 20.35 -62.45
C ALA A 324 -50.82 19.72 -61.93
N GLN A 325 -51.01 19.63 -60.61
CA GLN A 325 -52.27 19.15 -60.02
C GLN A 325 -53.45 20.07 -60.37
N GLU A 326 -53.25 21.39 -60.35
CA GLU A 326 -54.27 22.35 -60.74
C GLU A 326 -54.59 22.26 -62.24
N HIS A 327 -53.58 22.11 -63.10
CA HIS A 327 -53.79 21.85 -64.52
C HIS A 327 -54.56 20.55 -64.77
N ILE A 328 -54.24 19.47 -64.05
CA ILE A 328 -54.99 18.21 -64.11
C ILE A 328 -56.45 18.44 -63.67
N ARG A 329 -56.68 19.22 -62.60
CA ARG A 329 -58.03 19.57 -62.13
C ARG A 329 -58.82 20.33 -63.20
N GLN A 330 -58.21 21.34 -63.83
CA GLN A 330 -58.82 22.11 -64.92
C GLN A 330 -59.11 21.25 -66.16
N LEU A 331 -58.19 20.35 -66.52
CA LEU A 331 -58.41 19.36 -67.58
C LEU A 331 -59.59 18.45 -67.28
N ASN A 332 -59.70 17.95 -66.05
CA ASN A 332 -60.83 17.12 -65.63
C ASN A 332 -62.15 17.90 -65.67
N GLU A 333 -62.18 19.17 -65.24
CA GLU A 333 -63.37 20.03 -65.37
C GLU A 333 -63.79 20.23 -66.84
N LEU A 334 -62.82 20.41 -67.75
CA LEU A 334 -63.12 20.49 -69.19
C LEU A 334 -63.67 19.17 -69.73
N PHE A 335 -63.12 18.02 -69.33
CA PHE A 335 -63.64 16.71 -69.68
C PHE A 335 -65.04 16.46 -69.11
N ASP A 336 -65.36 16.95 -67.91
CA ASP A 336 -66.69 16.85 -67.32
C ASP A 336 -67.72 17.75 -68.05
N ILE A 337 -67.31 18.92 -68.53
CA ILE A 337 -68.16 19.80 -69.35
C ILE A 337 -68.42 19.18 -70.73
N GLU A 338 -67.41 18.59 -71.36
CA GLU A 338 -67.55 17.91 -72.66
C GLU A 338 -68.40 16.63 -72.55
N ASN A 339 -68.30 15.89 -71.44
CA ASN A 339 -69.15 14.73 -71.17
C ASN A 339 -70.56 15.09 -70.72
N SER A 340 -70.80 16.19 -69.99
CA SER A 340 -72.14 16.56 -69.50
C SER A 340 -73.11 16.94 -70.63
N SER A 341 -72.62 17.52 -71.72
CA SER A 341 -73.46 17.99 -72.82
C SER A 341 -73.73 16.93 -73.89
N GLN A 342 -72.86 15.93 -74.05
CA GLN A 342 -73.06 14.81 -74.99
C GLN A 342 -73.66 13.55 -74.35
N SER A 343 -73.51 13.34 -73.03
CA SER A 343 -74.02 12.14 -72.36
C SER A 343 -75.49 12.24 -71.96
N GLU A 344 -76.00 13.40 -71.51
CA GLU A 344 -77.41 13.52 -71.10
C GLU A 344 -78.39 13.31 -72.26
N ILE A 345 -78.07 13.79 -73.46
CA ILE A 345 -78.91 13.58 -74.65
C ILE A 345 -78.91 12.10 -75.03
N ARG A 346 -77.75 11.44 -74.98
CA ARG A 346 -77.58 10.04 -75.40
C ARG A 346 -78.16 9.04 -74.39
N VAL A 347 -78.12 9.36 -73.09
CA VAL A 347 -78.72 8.55 -72.02
C VAL A 347 -80.24 8.62 -72.10
N LYS A 348 -80.82 9.82 -72.29
CA LYS A 348 -82.28 9.98 -72.43
C LYS A 348 -82.83 9.26 -73.67
N GLU A 349 -82.11 9.30 -74.78
CA GLU A 349 -82.47 8.61 -76.02
C GLU A 349 -82.43 7.07 -75.87
N LEU A 350 -81.45 6.54 -75.10
CA LEU A 350 -81.37 5.12 -74.78
C LEU A 350 -82.45 4.69 -73.78
N GLU A 351 -82.80 5.53 -72.80
CA GLU A 351 -83.87 5.27 -71.84
C GLU A 351 -85.24 5.21 -72.54
N ASP A 352 -85.52 6.12 -73.48
CA ASP A 352 -86.75 6.12 -74.28
C ASP A 352 -86.83 4.88 -75.19
N GLN A 353 -85.71 4.45 -75.78
CA GLN A 353 -85.65 3.21 -76.58
C GLN A 353 -85.87 1.95 -75.71
N ILE A 354 -85.33 1.90 -74.49
CA ILE A 354 -85.54 0.80 -73.56
C ILE A 354 -87.01 0.74 -73.11
N ALA A 355 -87.65 1.89 -72.88
CA ALA A 355 -89.06 1.95 -72.54
C ALA A 355 -89.93 1.42 -73.69
N ALA A 356 -89.66 1.82 -74.94
CA ALA A 356 -90.37 1.33 -76.12
C ALA A 356 -90.21 -0.19 -76.32
N LEU A 357 -88.99 -0.72 -76.14
CA LEU A 357 -88.71 -2.15 -76.25
C LEU A 357 -89.46 -2.97 -75.18
N LYS A 358 -89.60 -2.46 -73.95
CA LYS A 358 -90.38 -3.14 -72.91
C LYS A 358 -91.85 -3.25 -73.29
N THR A 359 -92.44 -2.19 -73.85
CA THR A 359 -93.84 -2.19 -74.30
C THR A 359 -94.07 -3.20 -75.41
N VAL A 360 -93.17 -3.24 -76.41
CA VAL A 360 -93.22 -4.23 -77.51
C VAL A 360 -93.11 -5.65 -76.97
N ASN A 361 -92.24 -5.90 -75.98
CA ASN A 361 -92.09 -7.23 -75.41
C ASN A 361 -93.36 -7.70 -74.66
N THR A 362 -94.02 -6.83 -73.90
CA THR A 362 -95.32 -7.14 -73.27
C THR A 362 -96.42 -7.42 -74.29
N ASP A 363 -96.46 -6.68 -75.41
CA ASP A 363 -97.43 -6.93 -76.48
C ASP A 363 -97.17 -8.28 -77.17
N LEU A 364 -95.91 -8.65 -77.37
CA LEU A 364 -95.50 -9.90 -77.98
C LEU A 364 -95.88 -11.12 -77.10
N GLU A 365 -95.71 -11.02 -75.79
CA GLU A 365 -96.16 -12.05 -74.85
C GLU A 365 -97.69 -12.20 -74.85
N SER A 366 -98.43 -11.08 -74.92
CA SER A 366 -99.89 -11.08 -75.01
C SER A 366 -100.39 -11.73 -76.30
N ILE A 367 -99.76 -11.42 -77.44
CA ILE A 367 -100.07 -12.03 -78.73
C ILE A 367 -99.71 -13.51 -78.73
N SER A 368 -98.56 -13.89 -78.18
CA SER A 368 -98.13 -15.29 -78.08
C SER A 368 -99.14 -16.13 -77.29
N LYS A 369 -99.61 -15.64 -76.13
CA LYS A 369 -100.67 -16.29 -75.35
C LYS A 369 -101.98 -16.47 -76.14
N LYS A 370 -102.39 -15.45 -76.89
CA LYS A 370 -103.58 -15.54 -77.75
C LYS A 370 -103.39 -16.55 -78.89
N PHE A 371 -102.20 -16.60 -79.48
CA PHE A 371 -101.89 -17.54 -80.55
C PHE A 371 -101.89 -18.99 -80.05
N GLU A 372 -101.32 -19.26 -78.87
CA GLU A 372 -101.37 -20.59 -78.26
C GLU A 372 -102.81 -21.05 -77.98
N GLN A 373 -103.67 -20.17 -77.44
CA GLN A 373 -105.10 -20.48 -77.22
C GLN A 373 -105.86 -20.88 -78.51
N VAL A 374 -105.45 -20.36 -79.67
CA VAL A 374 -106.11 -20.63 -80.95
C VAL A 374 -105.52 -21.87 -81.64
N THR A 375 -104.28 -22.22 -81.30
CA THR A 375 -103.52 -23.28 -81.98
C THR A 375 -103.36 -24.56 -81.14
N SER A 376 -104.06 -24.67 -80.01
CA SER A 376 -104.11 -25.88 -79.18
C SER A 376 -105.54 -26.34 -78.89
N CYS A 377 -105.68 -27.61 -78.49
CA CYS A 377 -106.95 -28.20 -78.06
C CYS A 377 -107.37 -27.68 -76.68
N SER A 378 -108.57 -27.10 -76.56
CA SER A 378 -109.11 -26.51 -75.32
C SER A 378 -109.40 -27.49 -74.17
N LEU A 379 -109.14 -28.79 -74.36
CA LEU A 379 -109.32 -29.82 -73.33
C LEU A 379 -108.01 -30.51 -72.91
N CYS A 380 -106.96 -30.47 -73.73
CA CYS A 380 -105.70 -31.17 -73.44
C CYS A 380 -104.44 -30.41 -73.86
N ASP A 381 -104.57 -29.14 -74.25
CA ASP A 381 -103.51 -28.19 -74.60
C ASP A 381 -102.52 -28.65 -75.69
N GLU A 382 -102.87 -29.70 -76.44
CA GLU A 382 -102.04 -30.25 -77.51
C GLU A 382 -102.10 -29.37 -78.77
N LYS A 383 -100.95 -28.96 -79.31
CA LYS A 383 -100.84 -28.03 -80.45
C LYS A 383 -101.24 -28.69 -81.78
N TYR A 384 -101.96 -27.97 -82.63
CA TYR A 384 -102.30 -28.42 -83.99
C TYR A 384 -101.06 -28.31 -84.91
N GLU A 385 -100.63 -29.42 -85.52
CA GLU A 385 -99.58 -29.41 -86.55
C GLU A 385 -100.17 -29.01 -87.92
N SER A 386 -99.68 -27.91 -88.50
CA SER A 386 -100.09 -27.43 -89.83
C SER A 386 -98.90 -27.42 -90.81
N THR A 387 -98.83 -28.43 -91.67
CA THR A 387 -97.92 -28.44 -92.83
C THR A 387 -98.73 -28.53 -94.13
N GLY A 388 -99.10 -27.39 -94.74
CA GLY A 388 -99.65 -27.36 -96.11
C GLY A 388 -100.54 -26.15 -96.44
N LYS A 389 -100.44 -25.65 -97.68
CA LYS A 389 -100.93 -24.33 -98.16
C LYS A 389 -102.45 -24.14 -98.31
N HIS A 390 -103.29 -25.16 -98.11
CA HIS A 390 -104.74 -25.00 -97.87
C HIS A 390 -105.19 -26.20 -97.02
N ALA A 391 -105.63 -25.92 -95.77
CA ALA A 391 -106.11 -26.87 -94.76
C ALA A 391 -107.21 -27.81 -95.33
N PRO A 392 -107.33 -29.11 -94.94
CA PRO A 392 -107.89 -29.51 -93.63
C PRO A 392 -107.58 -30.97 -93.10
N VAL A 393 -108.02 -31.27 -91.86
CA VAL A 393 -108.29 -32.57 -91.17
C VAL A 393 -107.17 -33.62 -90.95
N LYS A 394 -106.82 -33.89 -89.67
CA LYS A 394 -106.90 -35.22 -88.99
C LYS A 394 -106.56 -35.10 -87.48
N LEU A 395 -107.56 -35.30 -86.62
CA LEU A 395 -107.43 -35.27 -85.15
C LEU A 395 -106.77 -36.55 -84.63
N LYS A 396 -105.65 -36.44 -83.90
CA LYS A 396 -105.00 -37.55 -83.16
C LYS A 396 -105.52 -37.69 -81.72
N CYS A 397 -106.27 -36.72 -81.18
CA CYS A 397 -106.83 -36.81 -79.84
C CYS A 397 -108.16 -37.57 -79.81
N ARG A 398 -108.33 -38.47 -78.84
CA ARG A 398 -109.43 -39.45 -78.71
C ARG A 398 -110.74 -38.91 -78.12
N HIS A 399 -110.92 -37.59 -78.02
CA HIS A 399 -112.17 -37.00 -77.54
C HIS A 399 -113.18 -36.88 -78.70
N VAL A 400 -114.02 -37.90 -78.86
CA VAL A 400 -115.11 -37.96 -79.86
C VAL A 400 -116.45 -38.06 -79.14
N PHE A 401 -117.37 -37.14 -79.42
CA PHE A 401 -118.81 -37.37 -79.24
C PHE A 401 -119.41 -38.00 -80.50
N CYS A 402 -120.38 -38.89 -80.27
CA CYS A 402 -120.59 -40.15 -80.98
C CYS A 402 -121.70 -40.12 -82.04
N SER A 403 -121.86 -41.24 -82.75
CA SER A 403 -122.92 -41.53 -83.73
C SER A 403 -124.33 -41.08 -83.27
N HIS A 404 -124.66 -41.18 -81.98
CA HIS A 404 -125.95 -40.73 -81.45
C HIS A 404 -126.16 -39.21 -81.60
N CYS A 405 -125.12 -38.41 -81.34
CA CYS A 405 -125.14 -36.95 -81.50
C CYS A 405 -125.20 -36.52 -82.98
N ALA A 406 -124.51 -37.24 -83.87
CA ALA A 406 -124.56 -37.00 -85.31
C ALA A 406 -125.91 -37.41 -85.95
N THR A 407 -126.53 -38.49 -85.45
CA THR A 407 -127.81 -39.00 -85.97
C THR A 407 -129.00 -38.14 -85.50
N ASN A 408 -128.93 -37.55 -84.30
CA ASN A 408 -129.96 -36.61 -83.82
C ASN A 408 -129.94 -35.27 -84.59
N TRP A 409 -128.78 -34.80 -85.05
CA TRP A 409 -128.67 -33.58 -85.87
C TRP A 409 -129.18 -33.78 -87.31
N LEU A 410 -129.02 -34.98 -87.89
CA LEU A 410 -129.60 -35.29 -89.20
C LEU A 410 -131.10 -35.59 -89.14
N LYS A 411 -131.61 -36.10 -88.00
CA LYS A 411 -133.07 -36.29 -87.77
C LYS A 411 -133.83 -34.98 -87.55
N SER A 412 -133.17 -33.90 -87.14
CA SER A 412 -133.83 -32.59 -86.97
C SER A 412 -134.11 -31.85 -88.29
N GLN A 413 -133.83 -32.47 -89.45
CA GLN A 413 -134.02 -31.89 -90.79
C GLN A 413 -135.23 -32.43 -91.59
N VAL A 414 -136.10 -33.33 -91.07
CA VAL A 414 -137.14 -33.97 -91.94
C VAL A 414 -138.61 -33.97 -91.47
N VAL A 415 -139.00 -33.61 -90.24
CA VAL A 415 -140.44 -33.47 -89.87
C VAL A 415 -140.56 -32.36 -88.82
N VAL A 416 -140.86 -31.12 -89.27
CA VAL A 416 -142.20 -30.53 -89.30
C VAL A 416 -142.69 -30.13 -87.91
N ALA A 417 -143.03 -28.84 -87.85
CA ALA A 417 -144.08 -28.25 -87.05
C ALA A 417 -144.12 -28.60 -85.56
N LEU A 418 -144.02 -27.54 -84.78
CA LEU A 418 -145.05 -27.10 -83.85
C LEU A 418 -144.33 -26.39 -82.72
N LEU A 419 -144.62 -25.09 -82.67
CA LEU A 419 -145.02 -24.43 -81.44
C LEU A 419 -143.90 -24.26 -80.41
N GLU A 420 -143.71 -23.13 -79.79
CA GLU A 420 -144.45 -21.88 -79.69
C GLU A 420 -143.77 -21.24 -78.50
N LYS A 421 -143.74 -19.91 -78.49
CA LYS A 421 -143.86 -19.13 -77.24
C LYS A 421 -142.65 -19.28 -76.29
N ASN A 422 -142.28 -18.33 -75.46
CA ASN A 422 -142.74 -17.00 -75.17
C ASN A 422 -141.71 -16.45 -74.18
N TYR A 423 -141.45 -15.14 -74.26
CA TYR A 423 -141.19 -14.22 -73.14
C TYR A 423 -139.87 -14.38 -72.37
N PHE A 424 -139.02 -13.34 -72.27
CA PHE A 424 -139.14 -12.06 -71.52
C PHE A 424 -138.96 -12.17 -69.99
N ILE A 425 -138.25 -11.17 -69.44
CA ILE A 425 -138.12 -10.67 -68.04
C ILE A 425 -137.10 -11.45 -67.18
N PHE A 426 -136.02 -10.87 -66.59
CA PHE A 426 -135.70 -9.49 -66.16
C PHE A 426 -134.50 -8.85 -66.88
#